data_AF-A0A356W788-F1
#
_entry.id   AF-A0A356W788-F1
#
_cell.length_a   1.000
_cell.length_b   1.000
_cell.length_c   1.000
_cell.angle_alpha   90.00
_cell.angle_beta   90.00
_cell.angle_gamma   90.00
#
_symmetry.space_group_name_H-M   'P 1'
#
loop_
_entity.id
_entity.type
_entity.pdbx_description
1 polymer ?
#
loop_
_entity_poly.entity_id
_entity_poly.type
_entity_poly.pdbx_seq_one_letter_code
_entity_poly.pdbx_strand_id
1 'polypeptide(L)'
;LTPGIHNSAYFEHAFLADQMGVELVEGHDLRVVDGRVAMRTTQGYEPIDVLYRRVDDDFLDPLNFRPDSMLGVAGIFDVYRAGGITIANAPGTGISDDKAIYSYMPEIVEFYTGQAPLLKNVPTWRCAEPDALAYVLEHLEELVVKEVHGSGGYGMLVGPAASKREIAAFRRKLTAKPANYIAQP
;
A
#
# COMPACT_ATOMS: atom_id res chain seq x y z
N LEU A 1 14.61 -1.92 -8.11
CA LEU A 1 13.57 -1.78 -9.15
C LEU A 1 12.83 -0.46 -8.97
N THR A 2 12.96 0.45 -9.94
CA THR A 2 12.27 1.74 -10.00
C THR A 2 11.29 1.78 -11.18
N PRO A 3 10.16 2.50 -11.07
CA PRO A 3 9.26 2.76 -12.20
C PRO A 3 9.80 3.81 -13.20
N GLY A 4 10.98 4.36 -12.94
CA GLY A 4 11.67 5.31 -13.83
C GLY A 4 11.42 6.78 -13.52
N ILE A 5 12.02 7.64 -14.34
CA ILE A 5 12.18 9.10 -14.11
C ILE A 5 10.86 9.88 -13.97
N HIS A 6 9.75 9.33 -14.47
CA HIS A 6 8.44 9.98 -14.42
C HIS A 6 7.69 9.78 -13.10
N ASN A 7 8.27 9.02 -12.16
CA ASN A 7 7.74 8.89 -10.82
C ASN A 7 8.24 10.02 -9.91
N SER A 8 7.34 10.60 -9.11
CA SER A 8 7.65 11.73 -8.23
C SER A 8 8.72 11.41 -7.18
N ALA A 9 8.86 10.15 -6.77
CA ALA A 9 9.87 9.70 -5.81
C ALA A 9 11.17 9.20 -6.47
N TYR A 10 11.32 9.31 -7.80
CA TYR A 10 12.49 8.78 -8.52
C TYR A 10 13.83 9.28 -7.96
N PHE A 11 13.90 10.56 -7.57
CA PHE A 11 15.10 11.12 -6.93
C PHE A 11 15.50 10.33 -5.68
N GLU A 12 14.54 9.99 -4.83
CA GLU A 12 14.79 9.20 -3.62
C GLU A 12 15.26 7.78 -3.97
N HIS A 13 14.70 7.16 -5.01
CA HIS A 13 15.11 5.83 -5.46
C HIS A 13 16.57 5.83 -5.89
N ALA A 14 16.96 6.80 -6.73
CA ALA A 14 18.32 6.95 -7.22
C ALA A 14 19.31 7.29 -6.10
N PHE A 15 18.93 8.22 -5.21
CA PHE A 15 19.72 8.58 -4.05
C PHE A 15 19.98 7.39 -3.13
N LEU A 16 18.94 6.61 -2.78
CA LEU A 16 19.10 5.44 -1.91
C LEU A 16 19.94 4.35 -2.56
N ALA A 17 19.75 4.09 -3.86
CA ALA A 17 20.56 3.11 -4.59
C ALA A 17 22.06 3.47 -4.56
N ASP A 18 22.37 4.74 -4.83
CA ASP A 18 23.73 5.28 -4.77
C ASP A 18 24.34 5.16 -3.35
N GLN A 19 23.60 5.57 -2.31
CA GLN A 19 24.07 5.47 -0.93
C GLN A 19 24.27 4.02 -0.44
N MET A 20 23.50 3.07 -0.97
CA MET A 20 23.65 1.65 -0.67
C MET A 20 24.73 0.97 -1.51
N GLY A 21 25.20 1.61 -2.61
CA GLY A 21 26.11 1.00 -3.57
C GLY A 21 25.48 -0.17 -4.32
N VAL A 22 24.18 -0.10 -4.62
CA VAL A 22 23.44 -1.12 -5.37
C VAL A 22 22.91 -0.57 -6.69
N GLU A 23 22.65 -1.45 -7.64
CA GLU A 23 22.18 -1.07 -8.97
C GLU A 23 20.73 -0.54 -8.96
N LEU A 24 20.53 0.61 -9.62
CA LEU A 24 19.20 1.15 -9.89
C LEU A 24 18.69 0.62 -11.24
N VAL A 25 17.82 -0.38 -11.18
CA VAL A 25 17.26 -1.05 -12.37
C VAL A 25 15.79 -0.70 -12.61
N GLU A 26 15.39 -0.62 -13.88
CA GLU A 26 14.01 -0.61 -14.34
C GLU A 26 13.55 -2.01 -14.78
N GLY A 27 12.25 -2.21 -15.03
CA GLY A 27 11.70 -3.52 -15.39
C GLY A 27 12.35 -4.14 -16.63
N HIS A 28 12.73 -3.32 -17.61
CA HIS A 28 13.36 -3.78 -18.86
C HIS A 28 14.82 -4.19 -18.73
N ASP A 29 15.48 -3.85 -17.62
CA ASP A 29 16.84 -4.29 -17.30
C ASP A 29 16.85 -5.72 -16.72
N LEU A 30 15.69 -6.23 -16.31
CA LEU A 30 15.54 -7.51 -15.64
C LEU A 30 14.78 -8.50 -16.53
N ARG A 31 15.15 -9.77 -16.44
CA ARG A 31 14.45 -10.86 -17.13
C ARG A 31 14.57 -12.16 -16.35
N VAL A 32 13.59 -13.05 -16.49
CA VAL A 32 13.73 -14.44 -16.04
C VAL A 32 14.61 -15.21 -17.04
N VAL A 33 15.75 -15.71 -16.58
CA VAL A 33 16.72 -16.52 -17.33
C VAL A 33 17.02 -17.77 -16.50
N ASP A 34 16.86 -18.95 -17.10
CA ASP A 34 17.11 -20.25 -16.45
C ASP A 34 16.45 -20.41 -15.07
N GLY A 35 15.22 -19.91 -14.95
CA GLY A 35 14.42 -19.98 -13.71
C GLY A 35 14.84 -18.98 -12.62
N ARG A 36 15.76 -18.07 -12.89
CA ARG A 36 16.17 -16.99 -11.98
C ARG A 36 15.88 -15.62 -12.58
N VAL A 37 15.63 -14.62 -11.75
CA VAL A 37 15.63 -13.23 -12.23
C VAL A 37 17.08 -12.81 -12.41
N ALA A 38 17.39 -12.24 -13.56
CA ALA A 38 18.73 -11.78 -13.91
C ALA A 38 18.69 -10.36 -14.46
N MET A 39 19.70 -9.59 -14.10
CA MET A 39 19.94 -8.22 -14.55
C MET A 39 20.81 -8.24 -15.80
N ARG A 40 20.48 -7.39 -16.76
CA ARG A 40 21.26 -7.19 -17.97
C ARG A 40 22.52 -6.40 -17.66
N THR A 41 23.67 -6.94 -18.04
CA THR A 41 24.98 -6.27 -18.02
C THR A 41 25.57 -6.21 -19.42
N THR A 42 26.74 -5.59 -19.56
CA THR A 42 27.48 -5.60 -20.83
C THR A 42 28.05 -6.98 -21.19
N GLN A 43 28.22 -7.87 -20.21
CA GLN A 43 28.80 -9.20 -20.39
C GLN A 43 27.75 -10.31 -20.51
N GLY A 44 26.49 -10.01 -20.19
CA GLY A 44 25.41 -10.99 -20.24
C GLY A 44 24.33 -10.69 -19.20
N TYR A 45 23.52 -11.69 -18.88
CA TYR A 45 22.56 -11.60 -17.79
C TYR A 45 23.18 -12.19 -16.51
N GLU A 46 23.15 -11.42 -15.43
CA GLU A 46 23.67 -11.83 -14.12
C GLU A 46 22.51 -12.06 -13.15
N PRO A 47 22.37 -13.27 -12.57
CA PRO A 47 21.31 -13.55 -11.60
C PRO A 47 21.36 -12.61 -10.39
N ILE A 48 20.18 -12.21 -9.90
CA ILE A 48 20.04 -11.43 -8.67
C ILE A 48 19.24 -12.21 -7.62
N ASP A 49 19.61 -12.04 -6.35
CA ASP A 49 19.00 -12.77 -5.24
C ASP A 49 17.95 -11.94 -4.47
N VAL A 50 18.14 -10.62 -4.42
CA VAL A 50 17.26 -9.70 -3.68
C VAL A 50 16.90 -8.50 -4.54
N LEU A 51 15.61 -8.18 -4.59
CA LEU A 51 15.10 -7.01 -5.29
C LEU A 51 14.38 -6.08 -4.31
N TYR A 52 15.01 -4.95 -4.01
CA TYR A 52 14.32 -3.83 -3.39
C TYR A 52 13.43 -3.14 -4.44
N ARG A 53 12.12 -3.26 -4.27
CA ARG A 53 11.12 -2.72 -5.21
C ARG A 53 10.56 -1.39 -4.72
N ARG A 54 10.42 -0.47 -5.67
CA ARG A 54 9.70 0.80 -5.55
C ARG A 54 8.54 0.88 -6.56
N VAL A 55 8.01 -0.29 -6.90
CA VAL A 55 6.90 -0.50 -7.83
C VAL A 55 5.82 -1.25 -7.07
N ASP A 56 4.57 -0.78 -7.18
CA ASP A 56 3.41 -1.39 -6.53
C ASP A 56 3.13 -2.81 -7.07
N ASP A 57 2.42 -3.62 -6.27
CA ASP A 57 2.15 -5.04 -6.55
C ASP A 57 1.52 -5.23 -7.94
N ASP A 58 0.49 -4.43 -8.23
CA ASP A 58 -0.27 -4.44 -9.47
C ASP A 58 0.61 -4.35 -10.72
N PHE A 59 1.73 -3.65 -10.63
CA PHE A 59 2.61 -3.38 -11.76
C PHE A 59 3.84 -4.30 -11.79
N LEU A 60 4.03 -5.14 -10.78
CA LEU A 60 5.25 -5.92 -10.58
C LEU A 60 5.45 -7.05 -11.61
N ASP A 61 4.37 -7.71 -12.04
CA ASP A 61 4.42 -8.84 -12.95
C ASP A 61 3.20 -8.84 -13.89
N PRO A 62 3.36 -8.55 -15.19
CA PRO A 62 2.23 -8.54 -16.13
C PRO A 62 1.62 -9.93 -16.39
N LEU A 63 2.28 -11.02 -16.01
CA LEU A 63 1.71 -12.37 -16.16
C LEU A 63 0.76 -12.74 -15.02
N ASN A 64 0.91 -12.10 -13.86
CA ASN A 64 0.17 -12.43 -12.63
C ASN A 64 -0.74 -11.29 -12.15
N PHE A 65 -0.44 -10.04 -12.51
CA PHE A 65 -1.17 -8.84 -12.08
C PHE A 65 -1.72 -8.06 -13.27
N ARG A 66 -1.36 -6.76 -13.44
CA ARG A 66 -1.85 -5.95 -14.56
C ARG A 66 -1.13 -6.30 -15.87
N PRO A 67 -1.85 -6.85 -16.88
CA PRO A 67 -1.22 -7.34 -18.10
C PRO A 67 -0.68 -6.23 -19.00
N ASP A 68 -1.11 -4.99 -18.81
CA ASP A 68 -0.65 -3.80 -19.51
C ASP A 68 0.53 -3.10 -18.79
N SER A 69 0.99 -3.63 -17.66
CA SER A 69 2.15 -3.08 -16.96
C SER A 69 3.44 -3.21 -17.77
N MET A 70 4.14 -2.09 -17.91
CA MET A 70 5.47 -2.00 -18.50
C MET A 70 6.57 -1.75 -17.45
N LEU A 71 6.22 -1.70 -16.16
CA LEU A 71 7.14 -1.32 -15.07
C LEU A 71 7.79 -2.52 -14.39
N GLY A 72 7.12 -3.67 -14.44
CA GLY A 72 7.51 -4.90 -13.76
C GLY A 72 8.39 -5.82 -14.61
N VAL A 73 8.49 -7.07 -14.16
CA VAL A 73 9.28 -8.13 -14.80
C VAL A 73 8.38 -9.34 -15.02
N ALA A 74 8.16 -9.73 -16.27
CA ALA A 74 7.28 -10.85 -16.59
C ALA A 74 7.78 -12.16 -15.93
N GLY A 75 6.92 -12.80 -15.13
CA GLY A 75 7.18 -14.08 -14.45
C GLY A 75 7.96 -13.95 -13.14
N ILE A 76 8.27 -12.74 -12.67
CA ILE A 76 8.99 -12.56 -11.40
C ILE A 76 8.21 -13.10 -10.20
N PHE A 77 6.88 -13.05 -10.24
CA PHE A 77 6.07 -13.49 -9.10
C PHE A 77 6.13 -15.01 -8.93
N ASP A 78 6.21 -15.77 -10.02
CA ASP A 78 6.40 -17.21 -9.97
C ASP A 78 7.78 -17.59 -9.44
N VAL A 79 8.83 -16.85 -9.83
CA VAL A 79 10.18 -17.05 -9.28
C VAL A 79 10.22 -16.72 -7.78
N TYR A 80 9.55 -15.66 -7.36
CA TYR A 80 9.42 -15.30 -5.94
C TYR A 80 8.71 -16.39 -5.14
N ARG A 81 7.57 -16.90 -5.63
CA ARG A 81 6.81 -17.99 -4.99
C ARG A 81 7.60 -19.30 -4.91
N ALA A 82 8.48 -19.55 -5.88
CA ALA A 82 9.39 -20.70 -5.88
C ALA A 82 10.62 -20.49 -4.97
N GLY A 83 10.80 -19.32 -4.35
CA GLY A 83 11.95 -19.00 -3.51
C GLY A 83 13.23 -18.65 -4.28
N GLY A 84 13.14 -18.39 -5.58
CA GLY A 84 14.29 -18.08 -6.44
C GLY A 84 14.78 -16.62 -6.36
N ILE A 85 13.99 -15.74 -5.73
CA ILE A 85 14.31 -14.34 -5.46
C ILE A 85 13.60 -13.86 -4.18
N THR A 86 14.23 -12.97 -3.42
CA THR A 86 13.60 -12.21 -2.34
C THR A 86 13.15 -10.85 -2.84
N ILE A 87 11.90 -10.47 -2.59
CA ILE A 87 11.37 -9.14 -2.94
C ILE A 87 11.09 -8.36 -1.66
N ALA A 88 11.63 -7.14 -1.58
CA ALA A 88 11.46 -6.24 -0.44
C ALA A 88 10.79 -4.93 -0.89
N ASN A 89 9.66 -4.50 -0.33
CA ASN A 89 8.77 -5.25 0.57
C ASN A 89 8.08 -6.41 -0.17
N ALA A 90 7.67 -7.45 0.57
CA ALA A 90 6.97 -8.60 0.01
C ALA A 90 5.67 -8.17 -0.70
N PRO A 91 5.26 -8.83 -1.81
CA PRO A 91 3.92 -8.65 -2.36
C PRO A 91 2.84 -9.03 -1.33
N GLY A 92 1.75 -8.27 -1.28
CA GLY A 92 0.60 -8.48 -0.40
C GLY A 92 0.67 -7.74 0.94
N THR A 93 1.75 -7.01 1.25
CA THR A 93 1.87 -6.27 2.53
C THR A 93 0.83 -5.16 2.70
N GLY A 94 0.17 -4.73 1.61
CA GLY A 94 -0.86 -3.69 1.65
C GLY A 94 -2.05 -4.02 2.55
N ILE A 95 -2.34 -5.30 2.81
CA ILE A 95 -3.39 -5.68 3.76
C ILE A 95 -3.07 -5.20 5.18
N SER A 96 -1.81 -5.23 5.58
CA SER A 96 -1.39 -4.94 6.96
C SER A 96 -1.45 -3.45 7.32
N ASP A 97 -1.39 -2.58 6.31
CA ASP A 97 -1.46 -1.12 6.47
C ASP A 97 -2.80 -0.54 5.98
N ASP A 98 -3.79 -1.42 5.73
CA ASP A 98 -5.14 -0.98 5.41
C ASP A 98 -5.79 -0.27 6.61
N LYS A 99 -6.54 0.80 6.34
CA LYS A 99 -7.13 1.63 7.41
C LYS A 99 -8.12 0.88 8.29
N ALA A 100 -8.76 -0.18 7.78
CA ALA A 100 -9.60 -1.04 8.59
C ALA A 100 -8.74 -1.89 9.54
N ILE A 101 -7.64 -2.46 9.04
CA ILE A 101 -6.69 -3.24 9.85
C ILE A 101 -6.03 -2.39 10.93
N TYR A 102 -5.72 -1.12 10.65
CA TYR A 102 -5.22 -0.18 11.66
C TYR A 102 -6.10 -0.16 12.92
N SER A 103 -7.42 -0.21 12.79
CA SER A 103 -8.34 -0.18 13.95
C SER A 103 -8.25 -1.43 14.85
N TYR A 104 -7.66 -2.52 14.36
CA TYR A 104 -7.43 -3.76 15.11
C TYR A 104 -6.00 -3.88 15.62
N MET A 105 -5.13 -2.89 15.39
CA MET A 105 -3.71 -2.98 15.77
C MET A 105 -3.50 -3.25 17.26
N PRO A 106 -4.26 -2.64 18.20
CA PRO A 106 -4.14 -2.97 19.62
C PRO A 106 -4.35 -4.47 19.90
N GLU A 107 -5.43 -5.05 19.36
CA GLU A 107 -5.79 -6.45 19.52
C GLU A 107 -4.79 -7.37 18.83
N ILE A 108 -4.28 -6.99 17.66
CA ILE A 108 -3.24 -7.71 16.92
C ILE A 108 -1.95 -7.77 17.76
N VAL A 109 -1.51 -6.63 18.31
CA VAL A 109 -0.32 -6.58 19.18
C VAL A 109 -0.50 -7.49 20.39
N GLU A 110 -1.63 -7.38 21.08
CA GLU A 110 -1.93 -8.22 22.25
C GLU A 110 -1.97 -9.72 21.89
N PHE A 111 -2.61 -10.07 20.77
CA PHE A 111 -2.71 -11.45 20.31
C PHE A 111 -1.34 -12.09 20.01
N TYR A 112 -0.46 -11.39 19.29
CA TYR A 112 0.84 -11.95 18.88
C TYR A 112 1.92 -11.84 19.96
N THR A 113 1.86 -10.83 20.83
CA THR A 113 2.92 -10.55 21.82
C THR A 113 2.54 -10.91 23.24
N GLY A 114 1.24 -11.05 23.54
CA GLY A 114 0.71 -11.17 24.90
C GLY A 114 0.86 -9.90 25.74
N GLN A 115 1.21 -8.76 25.12
CA GLN A 115 1.46 -7.50 25.80
C GLN A 115 0.52 -6.40 25.28
N ALA A 116 0.18 -5.46 26.16
CA ALA A 116 -0.52 -4.25 25.76
C ALA A 116 0.36 -3.40 24.82
N PRO A 117 -0.23 -2.73 23.80
CA PRO A 117 0.53 -1.89 22.88
C PRO A 117 1.16 -0.69 23.61
N LEU A 118 2.47 -0.50 23.39
CA LEU A 118 3.22 0.63 23.95
C LEU A 118 2.80 1.97 23.32
N LEU A 119 2.55 1.96 22.01
CA LEU A 119 2.04 3.11 21.27
C LEU A 119 0.53 2.96 21.09
N LYS A 120 -0.22 3.95 21.55
CA LYS A 120 -1.67 3.96 21.44
C LYS A 120 -2.11 4.38 20.06
N ASN A 121 -3.12 3.70 19.53
CA ASN A 121 -3.81 4.15 18.33
C ASN A 121 -4.68 5.38 18.60
N VAL A 122 -4.90 6.15 17.55
CA VAL A 122 -5.96 7.16 17.54
C VAL A 122 -7.30 6.43 17.63
N PRO A 123 -8.23 6.86 18.51
CA PRO A 123 -9.58 6.31 18.54
C PRO A 123 -10.19 6.32 17.13
N THR A 124 -10.58 5.13 16.65
CA THR A 124 -11.02 4.94 15.28
C THR A 124 -12.34 4.19 15.26
N TRP A 125 -13.37 4.81 14.70
CA TRP A 125 -14.69 4.20 14.54
C TRP A 125 -14.77 3.51 13.18
N ARG A 126 -15.06 2.21 13.20
CA ARG A 126 -15.31 1.41 11.98
C ARG A 126 -16.75 1.61 11.53
N CYS A 127 -16.97 2.31 10.43
CA CYS A 127 -18.34 2.57 9.97
C CYS A 127 -19.07 1.30 9.49
N ALA A 128 -18.37 0.18 9.32
CA ALA A 128 -18.98 -1.13 9.12
C ALA A 128 -19.84 -1.61 10.30
N GLU A 129 -19.53 -1.13 11.52
CA GLU A 129 -20.26 -1.48 12.74
C GLU A 129 -21.44 -0.53 12.94
N PRO A 130 -22.69 -1.03 13.15
CA PRO A 130 -23.88 -0.19 13.23
C PRO A 130 -23.81 0.91 14.30
N ASP A 131 -23.31 0.59 15.49
CA ASP A 131 -23.23 1.54 16.61
C ASP A 131 -22.19 2.62 16.35
N ALA A 132 -21.04 2.24 15.79
CA ALA A 132 -20.01 3.17 15.37
C ALA A 132 -20.50 4.08 14.23
N LEU A 133 -21.23 3.53 13.25
CA LEU A 133 -21.84 4.30 12.17
C LEU A 133 -22.84 5.31 12.71
N ALA A 134 -23.69 4.92 13.66
CA ALA A 134 -24.67 5.82 14.28
C ALA A 134 -23.97 7.01 14.95
N TYR A 135 -22.92 6.74 15.73
CA TYR A 135 -22.10 7.79 16.35
C TYR A 135 -21.45 8.71 15.31
N VAL A 136 -20.82 8.14 14.29
CA VAL A 136 -20.15 8.94 13.23
C VAL A 136 -21.15 9.80 12.47
N LEU A 137 -22.34 9.28 12.20
CA LEU A 137 -23.40 10.04 11.55
C LEU A 137 -23.93 11.15 12.45
N GLU A 138 -24.01 10.97 13.76
CA GLU A 138 -24.43 12.02 14.69
C GLU A 138 -23.39 13.15 14.77
N HIS A 139 -22.11 12.79 14.85
CA HIS A 139 -20.98 13.71 15.07
C HIS A 139 -20.19 14.03 13.80
N LEU A 140 -20.80 13.94 12.62
CA LEU A 140 -20.10 14.04 11.33
C LEU A 140 -19.38 15.39 11.11
N GLU A 141 -19.83 16.45 11.81
CA GLU A 141 -19.23 17.78 11.77
C GLU A 141 -18.01 17.95 12.70
N GLU A 142 -17.79 16.99 13.60
CA GLU A 142 -16.69 17.00 14.56
C GLU A 142 -15.56 16.04 14.16
N LEU A 143 -15.83 15.12 13.23
CA LEU A 143 -14.95 14.00 12.90
C LEU A 143 -14.28 14.15 11.53
N VAL A 144 -13.16 13.45 11.37
CA VAL A 144 -12.53 13.20 10.08
C VAL A 144 -12.89 11.81 9.58
N VAL A 145 -13.60 11.72 8.45
CA VAL A 145 -14.02 10.43 7.86
C VAL A 145 -13.20 10.13 6.62
N LYS A 146 -12.59 8.95 6.54
CA LYS A 146 -11.65 8.54 5.48
C LYS A 146 -12.13 7.25 4.81
N GLU A 147 -11.95 7.15 3.50
CA GLU A 147 -12.12 5.88 2.79
C GLU A 147 -11.03 4.89 3.19
N VAL A 148 -11.42 3.65 3.44
CA VAL A 148 -10.54 2.54 3.81
C VAL A 148 -9.53 2.28 2.69
N HIS A 149 -10.02 2.12 1.46
CA HIS A 149 -9.20 1.94 0.26
C HIS A 149 -8.90 3.28 -0.39
N GLY A 150 -7.61 3.61 -0.55
CA GLY A 150 -7.15 4.83 -1.24
C GLY A 150 -5.92 5.46 -0.62
N SER A 151 -5.13 6.15 -1.45
CA SER A 151 -3.92 6.88 -1.07
C SER A 151 -4.16 8.40 -1.15
N GLY A 152 -3.35 9.19 -0.43
CA GLY A 152 -3.24 10.64 -0.66
C GLY A 152 -4.41 11.53 -0.21
N GLY A 153 -5.24 11.11 0.74
CA GLY A 153 -6.30 11.95 1.31
C GLY A 153 -7.54 12.15 0.43
N TYR A 154 -7.60 11.49 -0.74
CA TYR A 154 -8.80 11.41 -1.56
C TYR A 154 -9.90 10.61 -0.82
N GLY A 155 -11.17 10.99 -1.03
CA GLY A 155 -12.30 10.32 -0.38
C GLY A 155 -12.47 10.65 1.11
N MET A 156 -11.90 11.77 1.58
CA MET A 156 -11.97 12.20 2.98
C MET A 156 -12.96 13.36 3.20
N LEU A 157 -13.62 13.38 4.35
CA LEU A 157 -14.33 14.52 4.92
C LEU A 157 -13.57 15.01 6.14
N VAL A 158 -13.30 16.30 6.22
CA VAL A 158 -12.83 16.97 7.45
C VAL A 158 -14.01 17.76 8.01
N GLY A 159 -14.78 17.14 8.92
CA GLY A 159 -16.03 17.69 9.45
C GLY A 159 -15.92 19.15 9.88
N PRO A 160 -14.94 19.52 10.74
CA PRO A 160 -14.82 20.89 11.25
C PRO A 160 -14.52 21.96 10.20
N ALA A 161 -14.00 21.56 9.03
CA ALA A 161 -13.66 22.45 7.92
C ALA A 161 -14.64 22.35 6.75
N ALA A 162 -15.66 21.49 6.85
CA ALA A 162 -16.62 21.23 5.78
C ALA A 162 -17.89 22.08 5.93
N SER A 163 -18.44 22.49 4.80
CA SER A 163 -19.75 23.15 4.76
C SER A 163 -20.87 22.14 5.05
N LYS A 164 -22.03 22.65 5.51
CA LYS A 164 -23.24 21.83 5.70
C LYS A 164 -23.64 21.05 4.44
N ARG A 165 -23.40 21.62 3.26
CA ARG A 165 -23.68 20.97 1.97
C ARG A 165 -22.77 19.77 1.74
N GLU A 166 -21.48 19.91 2.03
CA GLU A 166 -20.50 18.83 1.91
C GLU A 166 -20.75 17.72 2.92
N ILE A 167 -21.03 18.07 4.17
CA ILE A 167 -21.41 17.11 5.22
C ILE A 167 -22.66 16.32 4.81
N ALA A 168 -23.71 16.98 4.31
CA ALA A 168 -24.92 16.30 3.85
C ALA A 168 -24.66 15.40 2.63
N ALA A 169 -23.78 15.80 1.72
CA ALA A 169 -23.38 14.97 0.59
C ALA A 169 -22.58 13.74 1.04
N PHE A 170 -21.63 13.93 1.95
CA PHE A 170 -20.81 12.85 2.47
C PHE A 170 -21.62 11.88 3.33
N ARG A 171 -22.59 12.36 4.11
CA ARG A 171 -23.56 11.51 4.84
C ARG A 171 -24.23 10.49 3.93
N ARG A 172 -24.69 10.92 2.75
CA ARG A 172 -25.31 10.01 1.76
C ARG A 172 -24.31 9.00 1.23
N LYS A 173 -23.07 9.44 0.95
CA LYS A 173 -21.98 8.58 0.47
C LYS A 173 -21.63 7.50 1.50
N LEU A 174 -21.45 7.92 2.76
CA LEU A 174 -21.14 7.06 3.90
C LEU A 174 -22.26 6.03 4.13
N THR A 175 -23.52 6.46 4.17
CA THR A 175 -24.67 5.56 4.39
C THR A 175 -24.83 4.53 3.27
N ALA A 176 -24.46 4.88 2.03
CA ALA A 176 -24.58 3.96 0.90
C ALA A 176 -23.55 2.82 0.94
N LYS A 177 -22.34 3.06 1.49
CA LYS A 177 -21.26 2.06 1.56
C LYS A 177 -20.47 2.19 2.86
N PRO A 178 -21.09 1.93 4.03
CA PRO A 178 -20.50 2.24 5.32
C PRO A 178 -19.21 1.46 5.60
N ALA A 179 -19.11 0.22 5.11
CA ALA A 179 -17.93 -0.62 5.26
C ALA A 179 -16.65 -0.04 4.60
N ASN A 180 -16.80 0.93 3.70
CA ASN A 180 -15.67 1.57 3.03
C ASN A 180 -15.07 2.73 3.81
N TYR A 181 -15.54 3.01 5.03
CA TYR A 181 -15.13 4.20 5.79
C TYR A 181 -14.72 3.90 7.23
N ILE A 182 -13.77 4.69 7.71
CA ILE A 182 -13.45 4.85 9.13
C ILE A 182 -13.54 6.32 9.52
N ALA A 183 -13.76 6.61 10.80
CA ALA A 183 -13.73 7.97 11.33
C ALA A 183 -12.75 8.10 12.50
N GLN A 184 -12.19 9.30 12.66
CA GLN A 184 -11.26 9.67 13.72
C GLN A 184 -11.61 11.07 14.24
N PRO A 185 -11.27 11.41 15.49
CA PRO A 185 -11.46 12.75 16.04
C PRO A 185 -10.60 13.80 15.33
#